data_AF-A0A969DNG8-F1
#
_entry.id   AF-A0A969DNG8-F1
#
_cell.length_a   1.000
_cell.length_b   1.000
_cell.length_c   1.000
_cell.angle_alpha   90.00
_cell.angle_beta   90.00
_cell.angle_gamma   90.00
#
_symmetry.space_group_name_H-M   'P 1'
#
loop_
_entity.id
_entity.type
_entity.pdbx_description
1 polymer ?
#
loop_
_entity_poly.entity_id
_entity_poly.type
_entity_poly.pdbx_seq_one_letter_code
_entity_poly.pdbx_strand_id
1 'polypeptide(L)'
;MTDEPIADEPIKVVYIAGWGRSGSTLLARILAQFDGVTHLGELRTLWVDGFKPRSLCGCGQPLPACQMWQAVLGEAFGDIKAIDPKAMTALRRRQEPQSQALFKLLMLPGQRQQFIAQSAAYRAVWPNSIAPFIITKKAR
;
A
#
# COMPACT_ATOMS: atom_id res chain seq x y z
N MET A 1 -25.62 -2.14 -0.89
CA MET A 1 -24.31 -1.80 -1.46
C MET A 1 -24.58 -1.55 -2.93
N THR A 2 -24.56 -0.28 -3.34
CA THR A 2 -24.98 0.14 -4.68
C THR A 2 -23.77 0.11 -5.61
N ASP A 3 -23.92 -0.57 -6.75
CA ASP A 3 -22.96 -0.52 -7.86
C ASP A 3 -23.08 0.83 -8.60
N GLU A 4 -22.81 1.93 -7.91
CA GLU A 4 -22.55 3.20 -8.61
C GLU A 4 -21.19 3.10 -9.31
N PRO A 5 -21.10 3.47 -10.61
CA PRO A 5 -19.85 3.42 -11.33
C PRO A 5 -18.84 4.36 -10.66
N ILE A 6 -17.62 3.86 -10.44
CA ILE A 6 -16.50 4.67 -9.94
C ILE A 6 -16.25 5.77 -10.98
N ALA A 7 -16.62 7.00 -10.64
CA ALA A 7 -16.52 8.14 -11.54
C ALA A 7 -15.07 8.42 -11.93
N ASP A 8 -14.88 9.00 -13.11
CA ASP A 8 -13.58 9.36 -13.72
C ASP A 8 -12.87 10.54 -13.00
N GLU A 9 -13.26 10.86 -11.75
CA GLU A 9 -12.65 11.90 -10.93
C GLU A 9 -11.40 11.34 -10.20
N PRO A 10 -10.27 12.09 -10.18
CA PRO A 10 -9.13 11.78 -9.31
C PRO A 10 -9.53 11.85 -7.84
N ILE A 11 -9.81 10.73 -7.19
CA ILE A 11 -10.27 10.73 -5.81
C ILE A 11 -9.11 10.37 -4.86
N LYS A 12 -9.05 11.08 -3.72
CA LYS A 12 -7.83 11.75 -3.21
C LYS A 12 -7.11 10.97 -2.08
N VAL A 13 -5.78 10.79 -2.06
CA VAL A 13 -5.07 10.06 -0.96
C VAL A 13 -4.64 10.94 0.23
N VAL A 14 -4.91 10.46 1.45
CA VAL A 14 -4.27 10.94 2.70
C VAL A 14 -3.26 9.91 3.21
N TYR A 15 -1.99 10.31 3.22
CA TYR A 15 -0.87 9.50 3.67
C TYR A 15 -0.42 9.92 5.09
N ILE A 16 -0.52 9.03 6.07
CA ILE A 16 -0.10 9.33 7.46
C ILE A 16 1.33 8.85 7.70
N ALA A 17 2.27 9.80 7.59
CA ALA A 17 3.66 9.63 7.98
C ALA A 17 3.86 9.89 9.47
N GLY A 18 4.67 9.09 10.15
CA GLY A 18 5.03 9.30 11.55
C GLY A 18 5.96 8.22 12.07
N TRP A 19 6.66 8.48 13.19
CA TRP A 19 7.51 7.48 13.82
C TRP A 19 6.69 6.30 14.37
N GLY A 20 7.31 5.15 14.63
CA GLY A 20 6.66 4.05 15.34
C GLY A 20 6.04 4.52 16.67
N ARG A 21 4.83 4.05 16.98
CA ARG A 21 4.08 4.36 18.21
C ARG A 21 3.61 5.83 18.39
N SER A 22 3.73 6.69 17.38
CA SER A 22 3.29 8.11 17.38
C SER A 22 1.77 8.36 17.38
N GLY A 23 0.93 7.36 17.64
CA GLY A 23 -0.54 7.51 17.58
C GLY A 23 -1.14 7.56 16.16
N SER A 24 -0.36 7.35 15.09
CA SER A 24 -0.84 7.37 13.70
C SER A 24 -2.03 6.43 13.43
N THR A 25 -2.10 5.27 14.07
CA THR A 25 -3.26 4.35 14.00
C THR A 25 -4.51 4.91 14.68
N LEU A 26 -4.36 5.70 15.77
CA LEU A 26 -5.50 6.37 16.42
C LEU A 26 -6.04 7.48 15.53
N LEU A 27 -5.15 8.32 14.99
CA LEU A 27 -5.51 9.38 14.02
C LEU A 27 -6.22 8.78 12.80
N ALA A 28 -5.70 7.69 12.23
CA ALA A 28 -6.31 7.01 11.10
C ALA A 28 -7.73 6.50 11.40
N ARG A 29 -7.97 5.98 12.61
CA ARG A 29 -9.29 5.52 13.06
C ARG A 29 -10.27 6.68 13.26
N ILE A 30 -9.81 7.80 13.82
CA ILE A 30 -10.64 9.02 13.97
C ILE A 30 -11.06 9.55 12.59
N LEU A 31 -10.13 9.61 11.64
CA LEU A 31 -10.43 10.06 10.27
C LEU A 31 -11.42 9.12 9.55
N ALA A 32 -11.33 7.81 9.79
CA ALA A 32 -12.29 6.84 9.27
C ALA A 32 -13.63 6.78 10.04
N GLN A 33 -13.98 7.81 10.82
CA GLN A 33 -15.34 8.02 11.32
C GLN A 33 -16.14 9.00 10.45
N PHE A 34 -15.51 9.67 9.49
CA PHE A 34 -16.19 10.55 8.54
C PHE A 34 -16.67 9.74 7.31
N ASP A 35 -17.88 10.06 6.84
CA ASP A 35 -18.45 9.44 5.64
C ASP A 35 -17.52 9.61 4.43
N GLY A 36 -17.36 8.54 3.64
CA GLY A 36 -16.44 8.49 2.50
C GLY A 36 -14.95 8.30 2.85
N VAL A 37 -14.56 8.20 4.12
CA VAL A 37 -13.16 7.99 4.52
C VAL A 37 -12.90 6.55 4.98
N THR A 38 -12.03 5.83 4.27
CA THR A 38 -11.67 4.44 4.60
C THR A 38 -10.24 4.32 5.14
N HIS A 39 -10.05 3.64 6.27
CA HIS A 39 -8.72 3.29 6.77
C HIS A 39 -8.29 1.88 6.32
N LEU A 40 -7.44 1.83 5.30
CA LEU A 40 -6.95 0.57 4.70
C LEU A 40 -5.79 -0.13 5.45
N GLY A 41 -5.32 0.41 6.58
CA GLY A 41 -4.17 -0.14 7.30
C GLY A 41 -2.83 0.00 6.56
N GLU A 42 -1.82 -0.75 7.00
CA GLU A 42 -0.44 -0.62 6.52
C GLU A 42 -0.21 -1.29 5.16
N LEU A 43 -0.74 -0.72 4.06
CA LEU A 43 -0.65 -1.36 2.72
C LEU A 43 0.77 -1.71 2.29
N ARG A 44 1.75 -0.90 2.68
CA ARG A 44 3.17 -1.21 2.45
C ARG A 44 3.55 -2.59 3.00
N THR A 45 3.04 -2.97 4.16
CA THR A 45 3.34 -4.25 4.81
C THR A 45 2.30 -5.34 4.59
N LEU A 46 1.23 -5.09 3.82
CA LEU A 46 0.16 -6.04 3.46
C LEU A 46 0.69 -7.46 3.16
N TRP A 47 1.68 -7.58 2.26
CA TRP A 47 2.29 -8.85 1.83
C TRP A 47 3.14 -9.55 2.89
N VAL A 48 3.60 -8.81 3.92
CA VAL A 48 4.46 -9.33 4.99
C VAL A 48 3.67 -9.61 6.26
N ASP A 49 2.72 -8.75 6.60
CA ASP A 49 1.95 -8.82 7.84
C ASP A 49 0.55 -9.36 7.62
N GLY A 50 -0.17 -8.95 6.58
CA GLY A 50 -1.55 -9.37 6.32
C GLY A 50 -1.70 -10.87 6.07
N PHE A 51 -0.73 -11.49 5.39
CA PHE A 51 -0.74 -12.93 5.07
C PHE A 51 -0.07 -13.82 6.14
N LYS A 52 0.32 -13.29 7.31
CA LYS A 52 0.84 -14.15 8.41
C LYS A 52 -0.30 -14.94 9.05
N PRO A 53 -0.10 -16.24 9.42
CA PRO A 53 -1.16 -17.09 9.99
C PRO A 53 -1.87 -16.62 11.25
N ARG A 54 -1.32 -15.62 11.97
CA ARG A 54 -1.88 -15.04 13.20
C ARG A 54 -2.20 -13.55 13.08
N SER A 55 -2.17 -13.01 11.87
CA SER A 55 -2.48 -11.61 11.61
C SER A 55 -3.96 -11.43 11.34
N LEU A 56 -4.57 -10.46 12.00
CA LEU A 56 -5.98 -10.13 11.86
C LEU A 56 -6.11 -8.78 11.18
N CYS A 57 -7.07 -8.67 10.28
CA CYS A 57 -7.55 -7.41 9.74
C CYS A 57 -8.23 -6.58 10.84
N GLY A 58 -8.47 -5.29 10.58
CA GLY A 58 -9.22 -4.41 11.49
C GLY A 58 -10.63 -4.90 11.84
N CYS A 59 -11.21 -5.81 11.03
CA CYS A 59 -12.47 -6.49 11.31
C CYS A 59 -12.36 -7.74 12.21
N GLY A 60 -11.17 -8.09 12.69
CA GLY A 60 -10.92 -9.26 13.55
C GLY A 60 -10.78 -10.60 12.83
N GLN A 61 -11.00 -10.67 11.52
CA GLN A 61 -10.77 -11.88 10.71
C GLN A 61 -9.36 -11.91 10.11
N PRO A 62 -8.76 -13.10 9.83
CA PRO A 62 -7.57 -13.22 9.00
C PRO A 62 -7.75 -12.51 7.65
N LEU A 63 -6.71 -11.91 7.09
CA LEU A 63 -6.84 -11.12 5.85
C LEU A 63 -7.49 -11.90 4.69
N PRO A 64 -7.13 -13.18 4.42
CA PRO A 64 -7.77 -13.95 3.35
C PRO A 64 -9.25 -14.29 3.60
N ALA A 65 -9.76 -14.05 4.81
CA ALA A 65 -11.17 -14.23 5.20
C ALA A 65 -11.92 -12.89 5.39
N CYS A 66 -11.25 -11.75 5.17
CA CYS A 66 -11.88 -10.44 5.25
C CYS A 66 -12.59 -10.11 3.94
N GLN A 67 -13.92 -9.96 3.96
CA GLN A 67 -14.75 -9.69 2.77
C GLN A 67 -14.26 -8.51 1.92
N MET A 68 -13.89 -7.39 2.55
CA MET A 68 -13.32 -6.22 1.87
C MET A 68 -12.03 -6.58 1.11
N TRP A 69 -11.11 -7.31 1.75
CA TRP A 69 -9.85 -7.72 1.14
C TRP A 69 -10.02 -8.81 0.09
N GLN A 70 -11.00 -9.70 0.24
CA GLN A 70 -11.35 -10.67 -0.81
C GLN A 70 -11.85 -9.97 -2.07
N ALA A 71 -12.74 -8.97 -1.95
CA ALA A 71 -13.21 -8.19 -3.08
C ALA A 71 -12.06 -7.44 -3.78
N VAL A 72 -11.28 -6.65 -3.03
CA VAL A 72 -10.16 -5.86 -3.56
C VAL A 72 -9.09 -6.74 -4.22
N LEU A 73 -8.75 -7.89 -3.63
CA LEU A 73 -7.73 -8.78 -4.18
C LEU A 73 -8.26 -9.69 -5.30
N GLY A 74 -9.55 -10.01 -5.31
CA GLY A 74 -10.21 -10.67 -6.43
C GLY A 74 -10.28 -9.77 -7.66
N GLU A 75 -10.61 -8.50 -7.49
CA GLU A 75 -10.60 -7.52 -8.58
C GLU A 75 -9.17 -7.27 -9.12
N ALA A 76 -8.21 -7.03 -8.22
CA ALA A 76 -6.85 -6.67 -8.63
C ALA A 76 -5.98 -7.86 -9.13
N PHE A 77 -6.30 -9.10 -8.74
CA PHE A 77 -5.46 -10.28 -9.03
C PHE A 77 -6.24 -11.53 -9.50
N GLY A 78 -7.55 -11.45 -9.69
CA GLY A 78 -8.42 -12.56 -10.09
C GLY A 78 -8.78 -13.52 -8.95
N ASP A 79 -7.79 -14.10 -8.27
CA ASP A 79 -7.99 -14.96 -7.08
C ASP A 79 -6.93 -14.67 -6.02
N ILE A 80 -7.40 -14.41 -4.79
CA ILE A 80 -6.56 -14.24 -3.60
C ILE A 80 -5.66 -15.46 -3.31
N LYS A 81 -6.05 -16.66 -3.72
CA LYS A 81 -5.25 -17.89 -3.58
C LYS A 81 -4.11 -17.99 -4.58
N ALA A 82 -4.18 -17.29 -5.71
CA ALA A 82 -3.13 -17.25 -6.73
C ALA A 82 -1.99 -16.27 -6.38
N ILE A 83 -2.21 -15.40 -5.37
CA ILE A 83 -1.21 -14.45 -4.90
C ILE A 83 -0.12 -15.17 -4.09
N ASP A 84 1.14 -15.04 -4.49
CA ASP A 84 2.30 -15.37 -3.63
C ASP A 84 2.76 -14.13 -2.84
N PRO A 85 2.54 -14.08 -1.51
CA PRO A 85 2.98 -12.96 -0.69
C PRO A 85 4.52 -12.84 -0.61
N LYS A 86 5.27 -13.92 -0.86
CA LYS A 86 6.74 -13.91 -0.91
C LYS A 86 7.22 -13.20 -2.18
N ALA A 87 6.70 -13.54 -3.36
CA ALA A 87 6.96 -12.83 -4.60
C ALA A 87 6.60 -11.34 -4.48
N MET A 88 5.42 -11.00 -3.97
CA MET A 88 5.00 -9.60 -3.76
C MET A 88 5.93 -8.87 -2.78
N THR A 89 6.37 -9.53 -1.71
CA THR A 89 7.38 -8.98 -0.79
C THR A 89 8.75 -8.79 -1.45
N ALA A 90 9.17 -9.70 -2.33
CA ALA A 90 10.44 -9.62 -3.06
C ALA A 90 10.42 -8.49 -4.10
N LEU A 91 9.33 -8.35 -4.86
CA LEU A 91 9.08 -7.22 -5.75
C LEU A 91 9.15 -5.90 -4.99
N ARG A 92 8.42 -5.79 -3.87
CA ARG A 92 8.46 -4.60 -3.01
C ARG A 92 9.90 -4.28 -2.54
N ARG A 93 10.64 -5.26 -2.04
CA ARG A 93 12.05 -5.07 -1.58
C ARG A 93 13.01 -4.62 -2.69
N ARG A 94 12.76 -5.02 -3.95
CA ARG A 94 13.56 -4.62 -5.12
C ARG A 94 13.23 -3.19 -5.56
N GLN A 95 11.97 -2.79 -5.45
CA GLN A 95 11.44 -1.53 -5.98
C GLN A 95 11.49 -0.38 -4.95
N GLU A 96 11.41 -0.67 -3.65
CA GLU A 96 11.50 0.35 -2.61
C GLU A 96 12.94 0.87 -2.44
N PRO A 97 13.20 2.19 -2.57
CA PRO A 97 14.52 2.75 -2.30
C PRO A 97 14.87 2.61 -0.82
N GLN A 98 15.81 1.69 -0.54
CA GLN A 98 16.43 1.57 0.77
C GLN A 98 17.26 2.83 1.03
N SER A 99 17.12 3.49 2.19
CA SER A 99 17.79 4.79 2.40
C SER A 99 19.33 4.72 2.38
N GLN A 100 19.92 3.53 2.57
CA GLN A 100 21.36 3.31 2.39
C GLN A 100 21.79 3.46 0.91
N ALA A 101 20.87 3.25 -0.04
CA ALA A 101 21.08 3.57 -1.44
C ALA A 101 20.97 5.08 -1.73
N LEU A 102 20.39 5.90 -0.84
CA LEU A 102 20.31 7.35 -1.04
C LEU A 102 21.71 8.00 -1.04
N PHE A 103 22.62 7.52 -0.19
CA PHE A 103 24.03 7.94 -0.23
C PHE A 103 24.67 7.60 -1.59
N LYS A 104 24.46 6.37 -2.09
CA LYS A 104 24.93 5.98 -3.43
C LYS A 104 24.29 6.83 -4.54
N LEU A 105 23.01 7.16 -4.41
CA LEU A 105 22.25 7.96 -5.36
C LEU A 105 22.75 9.40 -5.49
N LEU A 106 23.14 9.99 -4.36
CA LEU A 106 23.64 11.36 -4.27
C LEU A 106 25.13 11.49 -4.61
N MET A 107 25.93 10.45 -4.30
CA MET A 107 27.40 10.54 -4.34
C MET A 107 28.06 9.81 -5.52
N LEU A 108 27.37 8.92 -6.24
CA LEU A 108 27.95 8.18 -7.37
C LEU A 108 27.35 8.61 -8.72
N PRO A 109 28.18 8.97 -9.72
CA PRO A 109 27.69 9.30 -11.06
C PRO A 109 26.94 8.11 -11.70
N GLY A 110 25.91 8.40 -12.50
CA GLY A 110 25.07 7.40 -13.16
C GLY A 110 23.97 6.77 -12.28
N GLN A 111 24.09 6.78 -10.95
CA GLN A 111 23.05 6.22 -10.06
C GLN A 111 21.68 6.91 -10.22
N ARG A 112 21.66 8.22 -10.54
CA ARG A 112 20.42 8.95 -10.85
C ARG A 112 19.67 8.35 -12.05
N GLN A 113 20.37 8.03 -13.15
CA GLN A 113 19.79 7.31 -14.29
C GLN A 113 19.29 5.93 -13.87
N GLN A 114 20.09 5.19 -13.09
CA GLN A 114 19.75 3.84 -12.65
C GLN A 114 18.48 3.81 -11.77
N PHE A 115 18.28 4.79 -10.88
CA PHE A 115 17.07 4.94 -10.08
C PHE A 115 15.86 5.40 -10.90
N ILE A 116 16.05 6.27 -11.89
CA ILE A 116 14.98 6.63 -12.85
C ILE A 116 14.53 5.39 -13.64
N ALA A 117 15.47 4.51 -14.04
CA ALA A 117 15.17 3.25 -14.72
C ALA A 117 14.50 2.23 -13.79
N GLN A 118 14.97 2.08 -12.54
CA GLN A 118 14.35 1.19 -11.55
C GLN A 118 12.91 1.64 -11.20
N SER A 119 12.70 2.94 -11.01
CA SER A 119 11.37 3.51 -10.77
C SER A 119 10.46 3.52 -12.00
N ALA A 120 10.89 3.01 -13.17
CA ALA A 120 10.06 2.96 -14.37
C ALA A 120 8.71 2.24 -14.15
N ALA A 121 8.68 1.18 -13.34
CA ALA A 121 7.42 0.51 -12.98
C ALA A 121 6.46 1.43 -12.21
N TYR A 122 6.95 2.16 -11.19
CA TYR A 122 6.15 3.18 -10.50
C TYR A 122 5.76 4.33 -11.42
N ARG A 123 6.61 4.75 -12.36
CA ARG A 123 6.34 5.82 -13.31
C ARG A 123 5.37 5.41 -14.43
N ALA A 124 5.25 4.13 -14.74
CA ALA A 124 4.24 3.57 -15.65
C ALA A 124 2.88 3.43 -14.96
N VAL A 125 2.87 3.14 -13.65
CA VAL A 125 1.65 3.15 -12.84
C VAL A 125 1.20 4.59 -12.52
N TRP A 126 2.12 5.53 -12.32
CA TRP A 126 1.84 6.94 -11.98
C TRP A 126 0.76 7.64 -12.82
N PRO A 127 0.78 7.64 -14.17
CA PRO A 127 -0.28 8.27 -14.98
C PRO A 127 -1.64 7.57 -14.86
N ASN A 128 -1.67 6.33 -14.37
CA ASN A 128 -2.89 5.56 -14.07
C ASN A 128 -3.24 5.59 -12.57
N SER A 129 -2.45 6.27 -11.73
CA SER A 129 -2.55 6.23 -10.27
C SER A 129 -3.16 7.52 -9.75
N ILE A 130 -4.49 7.50 -9.63
CA ILE A 130 -5.34 8.66 -9.36
C ILE A 130 -6.34 8.38 -8.20
N ALA A 131 -6.13 7.28 -7.46
CA ALA A 131 -7.14 6.55 -6.68
C ALA A 131 -7.14 6.87 -5.16
N PRO A 132 -8.22 6.58 -4.40
CA PRO A 132 -8.57 7.25 -3.13
C PRO A 132 -7.90 6.77 -1.84
N PHE A 133 -8.22 7.47 -0.74
CA PHE A 133 -7.67 7.41 0.63
C PHE A 133 -7.03 6.07 1.04
N ILE A 134 -5.71 6.00 0.85
CA ILE A 134 -4.89 4.91 1.38
C ILE A 134 -4.05 5.42 2.55
N ILE A 135 -4.54 5.20 3.77
CA ILE A 135 -3.78 5.50 5.00
C ILE A 135 -2.69 4.44 5.23
N THR A 136 -1.66 4.43 4.38
CA THR A 136 -0.46 3.61 4.57
C THR A 136 0.45 4.27 5.60
N LYS A 137 0.69 3.57 6.72
CA LYS A 137 1.75 3.91 7.68
C LYS A 137 3.13 3.60 7.09
N LYS A 138 4.10 4.47 7.39
CA LYS A 138 5.54 4.16 7.26
C LYS A 138 6.19 4.31 8.62
N ALA A 139 6.36 3.19 9.31
CA ALA A 139 7.33 3.08 10.40
C ALA A 139 8.65 2.51 9.88
N ARG A 140 9.75 2.97 10.48
CA ARG A 140 10.81 2.07 10.93
C ARG A 140 10.50 1.70 12.38
#